data_AF-A0A6A9T9L6-F1
#
_entry.id   AF-A0A6A9T9L6-F1
#
_cell.length_a   1.000
_cell.length_b   1.000
_cell.length_c   1.000
_cell.angle_alpha   90.00
_cell.angle_beta   90.00
_cell.angle_gamma   90.00
#
_symmetry.space_group_name_H-M   'P 1'
#
loop_
_entity.id
_entity.type
_entity.pdbx_description
1 polymer ?
#
loop_
_entity_poly.entity_id
_entity_poly.type
_entity_poly.pdbx_seq_one_letter_code
_entity_poly.pdbx_strand_id
1 'polypeptide(L)'
;MDLRRLVAYDVLALTSLVWFLGKFVRYAFPPIFGTLQASYGVSNAAVGAAYSGLMIVYALLQFPSGAIADRIGAVRVIATGAAVAGVGS
;
A
#
# COMPACT_ATOMS: atom_id res chain seq x y z
N MET A 1 4.00 20.15 -23.20
CA MET A 1 4.80 18.97 -22.80
C MET A 1 4.58 17.90 -23.84
N ASP A 2 5.65 17.34 -24.40
CA ASP A 2 5.59 16.42 -25.53
C ASP A 2 5.12 15.03 -25.05
N LEU A 3 3.97 14.57 -25.54
CA LEU A 3 3.33 13.31 -25.12
C LEU A 3 4.28 12.11 -25.30
N ARG A 4 5.18 12.20 -26.28
CA ARG A 4 6.21 11.19 -26.57
C ARG A 4 7.26 11.07 -25.46
N ARG A 5 7.56 12.17 -24.76
CA ARG A 5 8.46 12.14 -23.58
C ARG A 5 7.78 11.51 -22.37
N LEU A 6 6.47 11.66 -22.21
CA LEU A 6 5.71 10.99 -21.15
C LEU A 6 5.67 9.48 -21.36
N VAL A 7 5.51 9.02 -22.60
CA VAL A 7 5.61 7.58 -22.95
C VAL A 7 7.02 7.04 -22.68
N ALA A 8 8.07 7.84 -22.84
CA ALA A 8 9.44 7.40 -22.54
C ALA A 8 9.70 7.19 -21.03
N TYR A 9 8.88 7.80 -20.16
CA TYR A 9 9.03 7.73 -18.69
C TYR A 9 7.78 7.17 -17.99
N ASP A 10 6.86 6.56 -18.73
CA ASP A 10 5.57 6.11 -18.23
C ASP A 10 5.74 5.07 -17.12
N VAL A 11 6.63 4.08 -17.30
CA VAL A 11 6.95 3.05 -16.31
C VAL A 11 7.49 3.68 -15.02
N LEU A 12 8.36 4.68 -15.14
CA LEU A 12 8.93 5.37 -13.99
C LEU A 12 7.83 6.15 -13.25
N ALA A 13 7.06 6.95 -13.97
CA ALA A 13 5.99 7.76 -13.41
C ALA A 13 4.93 6.89 -12.72
N LEU A 14 4.48 5.80 -13.36
CA LEU A 14 3.49 4.88 -12.81
C LEU A 14 4.02 4.14 -11.58
N THR A 15 5.24 3.63 -11.64
CA THR A 15 5.84 2.92 -10.50
C THR A 15 6.04 3.86 -9.31
N SER A 16 6.53 5.07 -9.56
CA SER A 16 6.66 6.11 -8.53
C SER A 16 5.32 6.50 -7.94
N LEU A 17 4.26 6.63 -8.75
CA LEU A 17 2.92 6.93 -8.26
C LEU A 17 2.38 5.81 -7.37
N VAL A 18 2.50 4.54 -7.79
CA VAL A 18 2.08 3.39 -6.97
C VAL A 18 2.82 3.37 -5.65
N TRP A 19 4.14 3.60 -5.67
CA TRP A 19 4.95 3.68 -4.47
C TRP A 19 4.55 4.85 -3.56
N PHE A 20 4.33 6.02 -4.14
CA PHE A 20 3.87 7.20 -3.43
C PHE A 20 2.55 6.92 -2.73
N LEU A 21 1.54 6.40 -3.43
CA LEU A 21 0.23 6.08 -2.85
C LEU A 21 0.35 5.08 -1.71
N GLY A 22 1.11 3.99 -1.91
CA GLY A 22 1.32 2.99 -0.86
C GLY A 22 2.00 3.57 0.39
N LYS A 23 2.98 4.45 0.23
CA LYS A 23 3.65 5.12 1.35
C LYS A 23 2.77 6.20 1.99
N PHE A 24 2.04 6.96 1.19
CA PHE A 24 1.12 7.97 1.66
C PHE A 24 0.09 7.36 2.60
N VAL A 25 -0.61 6.29 2.18
CA VAL A 25 -1.58 5.59 3.03
C VAL A 25 -0.92 5.04 4.30
N ARG A 26 0.27 4.42 4.17
CA ARG A 26 1.02 3.88 5.31
C ARG A 26 1.34 4.94 6.36
N TYR A 27 1.71 6.15 5.94
CA TYR A 27 2.08 7.23 6.85
C TYR A 27 0.91 8.14 7.25
N ALA A 28 -0.21 8.10 6.52
CA ALA A 28 -1.45 8.76 6.92
C ALA A 28 -2.11 8.09 8.13
N PHE A 29 -1.81 6.80 8.38
CA PHE A 29 -2.46 6.01 9.42
C PHE A 29 -2.09 6.42 10.86
N PRO A 30 -0.81 6.55 11.26
CA PRO A 30 -0.47 6.92 12.64
C PRO A 30 -1.03 8.28 13.11
N PRO A 31 -1.02 9.36 12.29
CA PRO A 31 -1.61 10.65 12.68
C PRO A 31 -3.10 10.60 13.04
N ILE A 32 -3.87 9.67 12.46
CA ILE A 32 -5.32 9.58 12.70
C ILE A 32 -5.69 8.68 13.89
N PHE A 33 -4.71 8.10 14.61
CA PHE A 33 -5.00 7.21 15.75
C PHE A 33 -5.80 7.88 16.86
N GLY A 34 -5.55 9.17 17.12
CA GLY A 34 -6.33 9.93 18.09
C GLY A 34 -7.80 10.06 17.66
N THR A 35 -8.03 10.37 16.38
CA THR A 35 -9.38 10.46 15.80
C THR A 35 -10.11 9.12 15.85
N LEU A 36 -9.42 8.00 15.59
CA LEU A 36 -9.99 6.65 15.69
C LEU A 36 -10.39 6.32 17.13
N GLN A 37 -9.54 6.64 18.11
CA GLN A 37 -9.86 6.45 19.53
C GLN A 37 -11.09 7.25 19.95
N ALA A 38 -11.15 8.53 19.58
CA ALA A 38 -12.28 9.40 19.89
C ALA A 38 -13.59 8.96 19.22
N SER A 39 -13.52 8.51 17.96
CA SER A 39 -14.71 8.12 17.18
C SER A 39 -15.29 6.77 17.60
N TYR A 40 -14.42 5.80 17.92
CA TYR A 40 -14.82 4.43 18.26
C TYR A 40 -14.80 4.13 19.77
N GLY A 41 -14.39 5.09 20.61
CA GLY A 41 -14.28 4.90 22.06
C GLY A 41 -13.26 3.85 22.49
N VAL A 42 -12.25 3.59 21.64
CA VAL A 42 -11.26 2.53 21.83
C VAL A 42 -9.98 3.07 22.48
N SER A 43 -9.24 2.20 23.18
CA SER A 43 -7.97 2.55 23.79
C SER A 43 -6.81 2.58 22.78
N ASN A 44 -5.72 3.25 23.14
CA ASN A 44 -4.48 3.22 22.37
C ASN A 44 -3.96 1.78 22.14
N ALA A 45 -4.12 0.89 23.13
CA ALA A 45 -3.73 -0.51 23.02
C ALA A 45 -4.53 -1.25 21.94
N ALA A 46 -5.84 -0.97 21.82
CA ALA A 46 -6.69 -1.58 20.80
C ALA A 46 -6.30 -1.13 19.38
N VAL A 47 -6.09 0.17 19.17
CA VAL A 47 -5.64 0.70 17.86
C VAL A 47 -4.24 0.19 17.51
N GLY A 48 -3.33 0.17 18.49
CA GLY A 48 -1.98 -0.39 18.33
C GLY A 48 -1.99 -1.88 18.00
N ALA A 49 -2.87 -2.67 18.63
CA ALA A 49 -3.04 -4.09 18.33
C ALA A 49 -3.59 -4.31 16.91
N ALA A 50 -4.59 -3.53 16.50
CA ALA A 50 -5.13 -3.59 15.14
C ALA A 50 -4.06 -3.27 14.08
N TYR A 51 -3.28 -2.20 14.30
CA TYR A 51 -2.17 -1.85 13.40
C TYR A 51 -1.07 -2.91 13.39
N SER A 52 -0.78 -3.53 14.54
CA SER A 52 0.18 -4.65 14.61
C SER A 52 -0.32 -5.87 13.82
N GLY A 53 -1.61 -6.17 13.90
CA GLY A 53 -2.25 -7.21 13.07
C GLY A 53 -2.06 -6.94 11.57
N LEU A 54 -2.26 -5.70 11.13
CA LEU A 54 -1.97 -5.28 9.76
C LEU A 54 -0.49 -5.52 9.39
N MET A 55 0.44 -5.18 10.28
CA MET A 55 1.88 -5.42 10.06
C MET A 55 2.24 -6.90 9.98
N ILE A 56 1.57 -7.76 10.76
CA ILE A 56 1.74 -9.22 10.68
C ILE A 56 1.28 -9.73 9.33
N VAL A 57 0.09 -9.34 8.87
CA VAL A 57 -0.42 -9.73 7.55
C VAL A 57 0.54 -9.25 6.46
N TYR A 58 1.01 -8.01 6.55
CA TYR A 58 2.02 -7.47 5.63
C TYR A 58 3.29 -8.34 5.61
N ALA A 59 3.82 -8.69 6.78
CA ALA A 59 5.03 -9.51 6.88
C ALA A 59 4.82 -10.91 6.28
N LEU A 60 3.67 -11.54 6.54
CA LEU A 60 3.32 -12.85 6.00
C LEU A 60 3.20 -12.84 4.48
N LEU A 61 2.68 -11.75 3.89
CA LEU A 61 2.50 -11.62 2.45
C LEU A 61 3.75 -11.14 1.72
N GLN A 62 4.73 -10.56 2.42
CA GLN A 62 5.90 -9.96 1.79
C GLN A 62 6.71 -10.97 0.97
N PHE A 63 7.04 -12.14 1.52
CA PHE A 63 7.78 -13.16 0.78
C PHE A 63 6.94 -13.88 -0.30
N PRO A 64 5.70 -14.35 -0.01
CA PRO A 64 4.83 -14.94 -1.02
C PRO A 64 4.60 -14.03 -2.23
N SER A 65 4.42 -12.73 -2.01
CA SER A 65 4.24 -11.77 -3.11
C SER A 65 5.45 -11.71 -4.05
N GLY A 66 6.67 -11.78 -3.50
CA GLY A 66 7.91 -11.87 -4.26
C GLY A 66 8.01 -13.17 -5.06
N ALA A 67 7.78 -14.32 -4.40
CA ALA A 67 7.80 -15.61 -5.06
C ALA A 67 6.75 -15.74 -6.18
N ILE A 68 5.58 -15.12 -6.01
CA ILE A 68 4.56 -15.05 -7.07
C ILE A 68 5.03 -14.14 -8.20
N ALA A 69 5.62 -12.97 -7.89
CA ALA A 69 6.17 -12.05 -8.89
C ALA A 69 7.26 -12.71 -9.75
N ASP A 70 8.10 -13.55 -9.16
CA ASP A 70 9.13 -14.31 -9.87
C ASP A 70 8.54 -15.32 -10.86
N ARG A 71 7.33 -15.84 -10.58
CA ARG A 71 6.65 -16.84 -11.42
C ARG A 71 5.77 -16.25 -12.52
N ILE A 72 5.00 -15.21 -12.22
CA ILE A 72 3.99 -14.65 -13.16
C ILE A 72 4.29 -13.23 -13.61
N GLY A 73 5.40 -12.64 -13.15
CA GLY A 73 5.89 -11.33 -13.55
C GLY A 73 5.51 -10.21 -12.59
N ALA A 74 6.50 -9.37 -12.24
CA ALA A 74 6.36 -8.28 -11.28
C ALA A 74 5.27 -7.25 -11.66
N VAL A 75 5.16 -6.90 -12.96
CA VAL A 75 4.16 -5.92 -13.42
C VAL A 75 2.73 -6.40 -13.15
N ARG A 76 2.42 -7.68 -13.42
CA ARG A 76 1.09 -8.24 -13.15
C ARG A 76 0.78 -8.23 -11.66
N VAL A 77 1.73 -8.65 -10.82
CA VAL A 77 1.55 -8.68 -9.37
C VAL A 77 1.37 -7.27 -8.79
N ILE A 78 2.19 -6.29 -9.21
CA ILE A 78 2.06 -4.90 -8.77
C ILE A 78 0.72 -4.32 -9.22
N ALA A 79 0.32 -4.50 -10.48
CA ALA A 79 -0.93 -3.94 -11.00
C ALA A 79 -2.16 -4.54 -10.31
N THR A 80 -2.23 -5.87 -10.17
CA THR A 80 -3.35 -6.52 -9.48
C THR A 80 -3.35 -6.17 -7.99
N GLY A 81 -2.18 -6.16 -7.33
CA GLY A 81 -2.07 -5.78 -5.93
C GLY A 81 -2.50 -4.34 -5.68
N ALA A 82 -2.10 -3.40 -6.55
CA ALA A 82 -2.52 -2.01 -6.48
C ALA A 82 -4.03 -1.85 -6.72
N ALA A 83 -4.61 -2.59 -7.67
CA ALA A 83 -6.04 -2.57 -7.92
C ALA A 83 -6.85 -3.09 -6.71
N VAL A 84 -6.44 -4.22 -6.13
CA VAL A 84 -7.07 -4.79 -4.92
C VAL A 84 -6.97 -3.83 -3.75
N ALA A 85 -5.79 -3.23 -3.52
CA ALA A 85 -5.60 -2.23 -2.46
C ALA A 85 -6.48 -0.99 -2.68
N GLY A 86 -6.62 -0.54 -3.93
CA GLY A 86 -7.47 0.59 -4.30
C GLY A 86 -8.97 0.34 -4.06
N VAL A 87 -9.45 -0.90 -4.22
CA VAL A 87 -10.84 -1.26 -3.90
C VAL A 87 -11.11 -1.24 -2.39
N GLY A 88 -10.10 -1.52 -1.57
CA GLY A 88 -10.22 -1.57 -0.11
C GLY A 88 -9.91 -0.26 0.63
N SER A 89 -9.55 0.82 -0.09
CA SER A 89 -9.21 2.14 0.48
C SER A 89 -10.36 3.12 0.29
#